data_AF-X1VPX1-F1
#
_entry.id   AF-X1VPX1-F1
#
_cell.length_a   1.000
_cell.length_b   1.000
_cell.length_c   1.000
_cell.angle_alpha   90.00
_cell.angle_beta   90.00
_cell.angle_gamma   90.00
#
_symmetry.space_group_name_H-M   'P 1'
#
loop_
_entity.id
_entity.type
_entity.pdbx_description
1 polymer ?
#
loop_
_entity_poly.entity_id
_entity_poly.type
_entity_poly.pdbx_seq_one_letter_code
_entity_poly.pdbx_strand_id
1 'polypeptide(L)'
;SDTEFHLAVARASHNFVFTNIMQLHLDLLRETRGKTWQIPGRKEEQHQEHQAIFQAIKEHNNKKAGESILQHLINVKKAITKI
;
A
#
# COMPACT_ATOMS: atom_id res chain seq x y z
N SER A 1 -6.14 -4.74 -7.51
CA SER A 1 -6.54 -3.47 -6.84
C SER A 1 -5.60 -3.17 -5.67
N ASP A 2 -5.65 -1.97 -5.08
CA ASP A 2 -4.84 -1.61 -3.89
C ASP A 2 -5.05 -2.57 -2.71
N THR A 3 -6.30 -2.88 -2.36
CA THR A 3 -6.61 -3.84 -1.28
C THR A 3 -5.99 -5.21 -1.54
N GLU A 4 -6.17 -5.76 -2.74
CA GLU A 4 -5.64 -7.08 -3.09
C GLU A 4 -4.12 -7.11 -3.07
N PHE A 5 -3.47 -6.02 -3.47
CA PHE A 5 -2.02 -5.89 -3.42
C PHE A 5 -1.50 -6.00 -1.98
N HIS A 6 -2.03 -5.19 -1.06
CA HIS A 6 -1.62 -5.23 0.34
C HIS A 6 -1.89 -6.59 0.99
N LEU A 7 -3.03 -7.23 0.69
CA LEU A 7 -3.34 -8.57 1.18
C LEU A 7 -2.41 -9.64 0.60
N ALA A 8 -2.02 -9.53 -0.67
CA ALA A 8 -1.07 -10.46 -1.27
C ALA A 8 0.30 -10.37 -0.61
N VAL A 9 0.79 -9.14 -0.37
CA VAL A 9 2.04 -8.90 0.36
C VAL A 9 1.96 -9.44 1.79
N ALA A 10 0.84 -9.20 2.50
CA ALA A 10 0.65 -9.70 3.85
C ALA A 10 0.65 -11.24 3.90
N ARG A 11 -0.05 -11.90 2.97
CA ARG A 11 -0.07 -13.37 2.87
C ARG A 11 1.30 -13.95 2.55
N ALA A 12 2.12 -13.25 1.76
CA ALA A 12 3.49 -13.68 1.44
C ALA A 12 4.42 -13.70 2.67
N SER A 13 4.06 -13.03 3.77
CA SER A 13 4.80 -13.14 5.04
C SER A 13 4.61 -14.48 5.74
N HIS A 14 3.63 -15.29 5.32
CA HIS A 14 3.18 -16.51 6.00
C HIS A 14 2.78 -16.29 7.48
N ASN A 15 2.49 -15.05 7.86
CA ASN A 15 2.03 -14.69 9.19
C ASN A 15 0.52 -14.42 9.15
N PHE A 16 -0.26 -15.37 9.66
CA PHE A 16 -1.72 -15.28 9.65
C PHE A 16 -2.24 -14.11 10.50
N VAL A 17 -1.55 -13.78 11.61
CA VAL A 17 -1.91 -12.65 12.48
C VAL A 17 -1.75 -11.35 11.71
N PHE A 18 -0.62 -11.18 11.02
CA PHE A 18 -0.37 -10.00 10.20
C PHE A 18 -1.39 -9.86 9.06
N THR A 19 -1.72 -10.97 8.40
CA THR A 19 -2.74 -10.98 7.33
C THR A 19 -4.11 -10.52 7.85
N ASN A 20 -4.52 -10.99 9.03
CA ASN A 20 -5.80 -10.58 9.63
C ASN A 20 -5.80 -9.12 10.05
N ILE A 21 -4.70 -8.62 10.64
CA ILE A 21 -4.55 -7.20 10.97
C ILE A 21 -4.65 -6.34 9.71
N MET A 22 -3.99 -6.75 8.62
CA MET A 22 -4.05 -6.03 7.34
C MET A 22 -5.45 -6.02 6.74
N GLN A 23 -6.18 -7.12 6.80
CA GLN A 23 -7.57 -7.19 6.35
C GLN A 23 -8.44 -6.18 7.10
N LEU A 24 -8.41 -6.21 8.45
CA LEU A 24 -9.17 -5.28 9.30
C LEU A 24 -8.79 -3.82 9.02
N HIS A 25 -7.50 -3.54 8.84
CA HIS A 25 -7.01 -2.19 8.56
C HIS A 25 -7.53 -1.66 7.21
N LEU A 26 -7.49 -2.49 6.17
CA LEU A 26 -7.96 -2.12 4.83
C LEU A 26 -9.48 -1.89 4.78
N ASP A 27 -10.23 -2.66 5.57
CA ASP A 27 -11.67 -2.52 5.70
C ASP A 27 -12.05 -1.22 6.43
N LEU A 28 -11.37 -0.91 7.55
CA LEU A 28 -11.58 0.33 8.29
C LEU A 28 -11.28 1.58 7.44
N LEU A 29 -10.24 1.52 6.60
CA LEU A 29 -9.80 2.64 5.78
C LEU A 29 -10.46 2.71 4.40
N ARG A 30 -11.41 1.81 4.10
CA ARG A 30 -12.02 1.71 2.77
C ARG A 30 -12.60 3.03 2.27
N GLU A 31 -13.32 3.75 3.12
CA GLU A 31 -13.95 5.03 2.74
C GLU A 31 -12.91 6.13 2.49
N THR A 32 -11.95 6.30 3.40
CA THR A 32 -10.87 7.28 3.28
C THR A 32 -10.03 7.05 2.02
N ARG A 33 -9.72 5.79 1.72
CA ARG A 33 -9.01 5.39 0.50
C ARG A 33 -9.84 5.62 -0.76
N GLY A 34 -11.16 5.45 -0.69
CA GLY A 34 -12.06 5.78 -1.79
C GLY A 34 -12.03 7.28 -2.15
N LYS A 35 -11.87 8.16 -1.15
CA LYS A 35 -11.78 9.62 -1.35
C LYS A 35 -10.46 10.04 -2.00
N THR A 36 -9.32 9.43 -1.62
CA THR A 36 -8.02 9.75 -2.24
C THR A 36 -7.95 9.37 -3.71
N TRP A 37 -8.70 8.35 -4.15
CA TRP A 37 -8.77 7.93 -5.56
C TRP A 37 -9.46 8.92 -6.49
N GLN A 38 -10.21 9.88 -5.95
CA GLN A 38 -10.85 10.93 -6.72
C GLN A 38 -9.87 12.04 -7.11
N ILE A 39 -8.69 12.09 -6.47
CA ILE A 39 -7.63 13.04 -6.80
C ILE A 39 -7.05 12.68 -8.18
N PRO A 40 -7.06 13.61 -9.16
CA PRO A 40 -6.47 13.37 -10.47
C PRO A 40 -4.98 12.98 -10.37
N GLY A 41 -4.56 11.98 -11.15
CA GLY A 41 -3.17 11.49 -11.16
C GLY A 41 -2.79 10.55 -10.02
N ARG A 42 -3.52 10.54 -8.90
CA ARG A 42 -3.17 9.73 -7.71
C ARG A 42 -3.16 8.22 -8.00
N LYS A 43 -4.04 7.72 -8.87
CA LYS A 43 -4.09 6.30 -9.23
C LYS A 43 -2.82 5.82 -9.91
N GLU A 44 -2.25 6.64 -10.79
CA GLU A 44 -1.01 6.32 -11.51
C GLU A 44 0.19 6.34 -10.56
N GLU A 45 0.29 7.37 -9.73
CA GLU A 45 1.32 7.44 -8.68
C GLU A 45 1.26 6.22 -7.74
N GLN A 46 0.06 5.84 -7.29
CA GLN A 46 -0.13 4.68 -6.43
C GLN A 46 0.26 3.37 -7.12
N HIS A 47 0.01 3.25 -8.43
CA HIS A 47 0.42 2.09 -9.20
C HIS A 47 1.95 1.98 -9.26
N GLN A 48 2.65 3.07 -9.53
CA GLN A 48 4.11 3.12 -9.57
C GLN A 48 4.72 2.83 -8.19
N GLU A 49 4.15 3.36 -7.12
CA GLU A 49 4.53 3.05 -5.73
C GLU A 49 4.43 1.53 -5.45
N HIS A 50 3.32 0.90 -5.83
CA HIS A 50 3.14 -0.55 -5.65
C HIS A 50 4.11 -1.38 -6.49
N GLN A 51 4.40 -0.96 -7.72
CA GLN A 51 5.40 -1.64 -8.56
C GLN A 51 6.79 -1.58 -7.90
N ALA A 52 7.17 -0.42 -7.35
CA ALA A 52 8.46 -0.27 -6.65
C ALA A 52 8.56 -1.20 -5.42
N ILE A 53 7.49 -1.26 -4.60
CA ILE A 53 7.40 -2.16 -3.46
C ILE A 53 7.50 -3.62 -3.91
N PHE A 54 6.72 -4.01 -4.92
CA PHE A 54 6.73 -5.37 -5.46
C PHE A 54 8.11 -5.77 -5.97
N GLN A 55 8.76 -4.90 -6.73
CA GLN A 55 10.09 -5.17 -7.28
C GLN A 55 11.12 -5.34 -6.17
N ALA A 56 11.08 -4.51 -5.12
CA ALA A 56 11.97 -4.63 -3.98
C ALA A 56 11.76 -5.95 -3.21
N ILE A 57 10.50 -6.39 -3.05
CA ILE A 57 10.17 -7.68 -2.44
C ILE A 57 10.67 -8.84 -3.31
N LYS A 58 10.43 -8.77 -4.63
CA LYS A 58 10.87 -9.79 -5.59
C LYS A 58 12.40 -9.93 -5.65
N GLU A 59 13.12 -8.83 -5.46
CA GLU A 59 14.58 -8.80 -5.34
C GLU A 59 15.09 -9.27 -3.96
N HIS A 60 14.20 -9.65 -3.04
CA HIS A 60 14.51 -9.97 -1.64
C HIS A 60 15.29 -8.86 -0.92
N ASN A 61 15.12 -7.60 -1.34
CA ASN A 61 15.79 -6.45 -0.74
C ASN A 61 14.90 -5.82 0.34
N ASN A 62 15.00 -6.35 1.56
CA ASN A 62 14.19 -5.93 2.70
C ASN A 62 14.31 -4.43 3.00
N LYS A 63 15.52 -3.87 2.88
CA LYS A 63 15.77 -2.44 3.12
C LYS A 63 15.01 -1.58 2.12
N LYS A 64 15.17 -1.88 0.82
CA LYS A 64 14.49 -1.17 -0.26
C LYS A 64 12.97 -1.33 -0.20
N ALA A 65 12.49 -2.50 0.21
CA ALA A 65 11.06 -2.73 0.41
C ALA A 65 10.50 -1.85 1.54
N GLY A 66 11.24 -1.75 2.66
CA GLY A 66 10.92 -0.85 3.78
C GLY A 66 10.93 0.63 3.39
N GLU A 67 11.94 1.07 2.63
CA GLU A 67 12.00 2.45 2.12
C GLU A 67 10.85 2.75 1.14
N SER A 68 10.51 1.79 0.27
CA SER A 68 9.44 1.95 -0.72
C SER A 68 8.06 2.04 -0.06
N ILE A 69 7.76 1.20 0.94
CA ILE A 69 6.48 1.28 1.65
C ILE A 69 6.39 2.55 2.49
N LEU A 70 7.48 3.02 3.10
CA LEU A 70 7.51 4.29 3.82
C LEU A 70 7.20 5.46 2.88
N GLN A 71 7.81 5.48 1.70
CA GLN A 71 7.56 6.52 0.70
C GLN A 71 6.09 6.50 0.23
N HIS A 72 5.53 5.31 -0.01
CA HIS A 72 4.11 5.14 -0.31
C HIS A 72 3.21 5.75 0.79
N LEU A 73 3.47 5.46 2.07
CA LEU A 73 2.70 6.01 3.19
C LEU A 73 2.81 7.53 3.31
N ILE A 74 3.99 8.11 3.05
CA ILE A 74 4.18 9.57 2.99
C ILE A 74 3.31 10.19 1.89
N ASN A 75 3.28 9.58 0.72
CA ASN A 75 2.48 10.06 -0.41
C ASN A 75 0.97 9.92 -0.14
N VAL A 76 0.55 8.81 0.47
CA VAL A 76 -0.83 8.64 0.95
C VAL A 76 -1.21 9.72 1.94
N LYS A 77 -0.35 10.02 2.94
CA LYS A 77 -0.60 11.10 3.90
C LYS A 77 -0.76 12.44 3.20
N LYS A 78 0.13 12.79 2.26
CA LYS A 78 0.04 14.02 1.46
C LYS A 78 -1.27 14.09 0.67
N ALA A 79 -1.70 12.97 0.09
CA ALA A 79 -2.95 12.89 -0.66
C ALA A 79 -4.15 13.15 0.27
N ILE A 80 -4.18 12.52 1.46
CA ILE A 80 -5.25 12.72 2.45
C ILE A 80 -5.34 14.18 2.89
N THR A 81 -4.21 14.86 3.11
CA THR A 81 -4.19 16.29 3.50
C THR A 81 -4.66 17.24 2.38
N LYS A 82 -4.77 16.78 1.13
CA LYS A 82 -5.26 17.57 -0.01
C LYS A 82 -6.75 17.36 -0.30
N ILE A 83 -7.42 16.46 0.42
CA ILE A 83 -8.87 16.25 0.39
C ILE A 83 -9.51 17.28 1.33
#